data_AF-A0A815LA96-F1
#
_entry.id   AF-A0A815LA96-F1
#
_cell.length_a   1.000
_cell.length_b   1.000
_cell.length_c   1.000
_cell.angle_alpha   90.00
_cell.angle_beta   90.00
_cell.angle_gamma   90.00
#
_symmetry.space_group_name_H-M   'P 1'
#
loop_
_entity.id
_entity.type
_entity.pdbx_description
1 polymer ?
#
loop_
_entity_poly.entity_id
_entity_poly.type
_entity_poly.pdbx_seq_one_letter_code
_entity_poly.pdbx_strand_id
1 'polypeptide(L)'
;MRNAWKLPTPNLIISVTGGAVFLQNLSPHIYKLFQKDLVSAAIATNAWIFTGGTYSGVMKEVGNALNIWRYQGTKTAFNIPCIGIVNWHATTGSAINHIQLENSYNTRKSTTPSNTKEQNDNNKGRECVYRTRKPANNEQPLMYPLDHNHTHFLMLDGGFEKEDNRSQRPEYLNLSHFELILNLRAKIEEESRKITSQRSKNVIPIVQILINGGPSTILTFCEAIGRKTPVLVIHVREYIGILVSVNHIVLHVF
;
A
#
# COMPACT_ATOMS: atom_id res chain seq x y z
N MET A 1 10.18 10.62 4.96
CA MET A 1 8.90 10.35 5.65
C MET A 1 8.77 11.16 6.94
N ARG A 2 9.54 10.89 8.02
CA ARG A 2 9.40 11.62 9.30
C ARG A 2 9.58 13.14 9.19
N ASN A 3 10.60 13.62 8.47
CA ASN A 3 10.83 15.07 8.34
C ASN A 3 9.88 15.70 7.30
N ALA A 4 9.84 15.13 6.09
CA ALA A 4 9.07 15.67 4.98
C ALA A 4 7.54 15.63 5.19
N TRP A 5 7.02 14.54 5.77
CA TRP A 5 5.57 14.37 6.02
C TRP A 5 5.19 14.53 7.49
N LYS A 6 6.15 14.89 8.35
CA LYS A 6 5.94 15.07 9.81
C LYS A 6 5.30 13.85 10.48
N LEU A 7 5.52 12.64 9.95
CA LEU A 7 4.96 11.42 10.51
C LEU A 7 5.65 11.04 11.83
N PRO A 8 4.89 10.64 12.87
CA PRO A 8 5.45 10.20 14.13
C PRO A 8 6.22 8.89 13.96
N THR A 9 7.28 8.69 14.74
CA THR A 9 8.03 7.42 14.70
C THR A 9 7.10 6.25 15.08
N PRO A 10 6.97 5.21 14.24
CA PRO A 10 6.11 4.07 14.56
C PRO A 10 6.72 3.21 15.67
N ASN A 11 5.89 2.45 16.39
CA ASN A 11 6.40 1.39 17.26
C ASN A 11 6.31 -0.01 16.63
N LEU A 12 5.72 -0.10 15.43
CA LEU A 12 5.63 -1.32 14.63
C LEU A 12 5.45 -0.91 13.16
N ILE A 13 6.06 -1.67 12.25
CA ILE A 13 5.72 -1.61 10.83
C ILE A 13 5.00 -2.88 10.45
N ILE A 14 3.80 -2.73 9.88
CA ILE A 14 3.01 -3.82 9.31
C ILE A 14 3.06 -3.68 7.79
N SER A 15 3.79 -4.58 7.13
CA SER A 15 3.84 -4.64 5.68
C SER A 15 2.83 -5.68 5.20
N VAL A 16 1.84 -5.28 4.41
CA VAL A 16 0.79 -6.16 3.88
C VAL A 16 0.98 -6.33 2.38
N THR A 17 1.04 -7.56 1.92
CA THR A 17 1.14 -7.92 0.49
C THR A 17 0.27 -9.13 0.21
N GLY A 18 -0.22 -9.27 -1.01
CA GLY A 18 -1.04 -10.40 -1.37
C GLY A 18 -1.53 -10.32 -2.80
N GLY A 19 -2.48 -11.19 -3.15
CA GLY A 19 -3.02 -11.25 -4.50
C GLY A 19 -3.67 -9.94 -4.95
N ALA A 20 -3.34 -9.51 -6.18
CA ALA A 20 -4.00 -8.40 -6.87
C ALA A 20 -5.37 -8.80 -7.45
N VAL A 21 -5.57 -10.10 -7.70
CA VAL A 21 -6.83 -10.66 -8.21
C VAL A 21 -7.85 -10.79 -7.07
N PHE A 22 -9.10 -10.47 -7.38
CA PHE A 22 -10.23 -10.46 -6.47
C PHE A 22 -10.26 -11.69 -5.55
N LEU A 23 -10.44 -11.44 -4.26
CA LEU A 23 -10.57 -12.42 -3.20
C LEU A 23 -11.95 -13.11 -3.21
N GLN A 24 -12.49 -13.45 -4.40
CA GLN A 24 -13.87 -13.93 -4.59
C GLN A 24 -14.17 -15.22 -3.82
N ASN A 25 -13.14 -15.97 -3.44
CA ASN A 25 -13.26 -17.25 -2.73
C ASN A 25 -12.90 -17.15 -1.24
N LEU A 26 -12.84 -15.93 -0.67
CA LEU A 26 -12.73 -15.75 0.78
C LEU A 26 -14.11 -15.72 1.42
N SER A 27 -14.29 -16.51 2.48
CA SER A 27 -15.46 -16.35 3.36
C SER A 27 -15.53 -14.90 3.86
N PRO A 28 -16.70 -14.23 3.75
CA PRO A 28 -16.90 -12.88 4.29
C PRO A 28 -16.52 -12.76 5.77
N HIS A 29 -16.61 -13.86 6.52
CA HIS A 29 -16.26 -13.91 7.94
C HIS A 29 -14.76 -13.71 8.18
N ILE A 30 -13.90 -14.52 7.53
CA ILE A 30 -12.44 -14.43 7.65
C ILE A 30 -11.98 -13.04 7.24
N TYR A 31 -12.57 -12.52 6.18
CA TYR A 31 -12.23 -11.22 5.66
C TYR A 31 -12.57 -10.09 6.65
N LYS A 32 -13.75 -10.14 7.27
CA LYS A 32 -14.16 -9.20 8.32
C LYS A 32 -13.25 -9.27 9.56
N LEU A 33 -12.83 -10.47 9.96
CA LEU A 33 -11.87 -10.65 11.06
C LEU A 33 -10.52 -10.02 10.72
N PHE A 34 -9.97 -10.31 9.53
CA PHE A 34 -8.73 -9.70 9.06
C PHE A 34 -8.80 -8.16 9.10
N GLN A 35 -9.84 -7.56 8.52
CA GLN A 35 -10.00 -6.10 8.51
C GLN A 35 -10.05 -5.51 9.92
N LYS A 36 -10.82 -6.15 10.81
CA LYS A 36 -10.96 -5.71 12.20
C LYS A 36 -9.62 -5.80 12.94
N ASP A 37 -8.95 -6.94 12.84
CA ASP A 37 -7.77 -7.26 13.65
C ASP A 37 -6.54 -6.52 13.15
N LEU A 38 -6.39 -6.32 11.83
CA LEU A 38 -5.35 -5.48 11.26
C LEU A 38 -5.40 -4.05 11.82
N VAL A 39 -6.58 -3.41 11.75
CA VAL A 39 -6.73 -2.03 12.22
C VAL A 39 -6.60 -1.96 13.74
N SER A 40 -7.15 -2.93 14.47
CA SER A 40 -7.00 -3.01 15.93
C SER A 40 -5.54 -3.11 16.34
N ALA A 41 -4.75 -3.98 15.70
CA ALA A 41 -3.32 -4.15 15.96
C ALA A 41 -2.54 -2.86 15.63
N ALA A 42 -2.86 -2.20 14.52
CA ALA A 42 -2.21 -0.96 14.12
C ALA A 42 -2.49 0.19 15.11
N ILE A 43 -3.72 0.31 15.62
CA ILE A 43 -4.06 1.28 16.67
C ILE A 43 -3.30 0.97 17.96
N ALA A 44 -3.37 -0.28 18.42
CA ALA A 44 -2.78 -0.70 19.70
C ALA A 44 -1.26 -0.46 19.75
N THR A 45 -0.59 -0.58 18.60
CA THR A 45 0.87 -0.47 18.51
C THR A 45 1.35 0.87 17.96
N ASN A 46 0.46 1.78 17.53
CA ASN A 46 0.83 2.96 16.76
C ASN A 46 1.70 2.58 15.54
N ALA A 47 1.20 1.63 14.76
CA ALA A 47 1.91 1.11 13.61
C ALA A 47 1.79 2.02 12.38
N TRP A 48 2.79 1.93 11.51
CA TRP A 48 2.60 2.28 10.10
C TRP A 48 2.21 1.02 9.32
N ILE A 49 1.33 1.19 8.34
CA ILE A 49 0.93 0.13 7.41
C ILE A 49 1.52 0.44 6.04
N PHE A 50 2.27 -0.50 5.46
CA PHE A 50 2.72 -0.43 4.07
C PHE A 50 1.95 -1.43 3.22
N THR A 51 1.50 -1.01 2.03
CA THR A 51 0.85 -1.91 1.06
C THR A 51 1.27 -1.55 -0.38
N GLY A 52 0.74 -2.26 -1.38
CA GLY A 52 0.91 -1.92 -2.80
C GLY A 52 0.08 -0.72 -3.28
N GLY A 53 -0.75 -0.09 -2.44
CA GLY A 53 -1.40 1.20 -2.72
C GLY A 53 -2.50 1.27 -3.79
N THR A 54 -2.67 0.24 -4.62
CA THR A 54 -3.73 0.24 -5.64
C THR A 54 -5.09 -0.16 -5.08
N TYR A 55 -6.16 0.32 -5.70
CA TYR A 55 -7.54 -0.07 -5.43
C TYR A 55 -7.86 -1.44 -6.05
N SER A 56 -7.09 -2.46 -5.66
CA SER A 56 -7.29 -3.85 -6.08
C SER A 56 -6.84 -4.85 -5.02
N GLY A 57 -7.42 -6.05 -5.11
CA GLY A 57 -7.07 -7.19 -4.26
C GLY A 57 -6.96 -6.82 -2.79
N VAL A 58 -5.90 -7.32 -2.14
CA VAL A 58 -5.62 -7.10 -0.72
C VAL A 58 -5.40 -5.63 -0.37
N MET A 59 -4.87 -4.81 -1.28
CA MET A 59 -4.56 -3.41 -1.01
C MET A 59 -5.83 -2.58 -0.83
N LYS A 60 -6.81 -2.74 -1.73
CA LYS A 60 -8.17 -2.17 -1.60
C LYS A 60 -8.78 -2.51 -0.25
N GLU A 61 -8.56 -3.75 0.13
CA GLU A 61 -9.18 -4.38 1.26
C GLU A 61 -8.63 -3.90 2.62
N VAL A 62 -7.33 -3.60 2.67
CA VAL A 62 -6.71 -2.83 3.76
C VAL A 62 -7.26 -1.39 3.82
N GLY A 63 -7.41 -0.72 2.67
CA GLY A 63 -7.99 0.62 2.59
C GLY A 63 -9.42 0.68 3.13
N ASN A 64 -10.27 -0.25 2.70
CA ASN A 64 -11.64 -0.40 3.19
C ASN A 64 -11.69 -0.62 4.71
N ALA A 65 -10.80 -1.44 5.25
CA ALA A 65 -10.72 -1.69 6.69
C ALA A 65 -10.52 -0.39 7.48
N LEU A 66 -9.55 0.42 7.06
CA LEU A 66 -9.28 1.71 7.69
C LEU A 66 -10.48 2.66 7.58
N ASN A 67 -11.13 2.69 6.41
CA ASN A 67 -12.29 3.56 6.17
C ASN A 67 -13.48 3.20 7.07
N ILE A 68 -13.75 1.91 7.30
CA ILE A 68 -14.82 1.45 8.20
C ILE A 68 -14.61 2.02 9.61
N TRP A 69 -13.39 1.91 10.16
CA TRP A 69 -13.08 2.40 11.49
C TRP A 69 -13.13 3.93 11.60
N ARG A 70 -12.68 4.63 10.56
CA ARG A 70 -12.78 6.09 10.45
C ARG A 70 -14.23 6.55 10.43
N TYR A 71 -15.08 5.89 9.64
CA TYR A 71 -16.52 6.17 9.55
C TYR A 71 -17.24 5.92 10.88
N GLN A 72 -16.82 4.90 11.64
CA GLN A 72 -17.32 4.62 12.99
C GLN A 72 -16.85 5.65 14.05
N GLY A 73 -16.12 6.68 13.67
CA GLY A 73 -15.70 7.76 14.57
C GLY A 73 -14.45 7.44 15.39
N THR A 74 -13.71 6.37 15.06
CA THR A 74 -12.47 6.04 15.78
C THR A 74 -11.37 7.03 15.39
N LYS A 75 -11.20 8.10 16.19
CA LYS A 75 -10.22 9.17 15.93
C LYS A 75 -8.79 8.65 15.72
N THR A 76 -8.40 7.60 16.44
CA THR A 76 -7.06 7.01 16.30
C THR A 76 -6.83 6.33 14.95
N ALA A 77 -7.88 5.87 14.26
CA ALA A 77 -7.77 5.28 12.93
C ALA A 77 -7.41 6.31 11.83
N PHE A 78 -7.67 7.60 12.07
CA PHE A 78 -7.21 8.67 11.19
C PHE A 78 -5.71 8.91 11.30
N ASN A 79 -5.11 8.55 12.45
CA ASN A 79 -3.68 8.78 12.71
C ASN A 79 -2.79 7.65 12.21
N ILE A 80 -3.36 6.54 11.71
CA ILE A 80 -2.59 5.40 11.19
C ILE A 80 -2.05 5.77 9.80
N PRO A 81 -0.72 5.88 9.61
CA PRO A 81 -0.16 6.09 8.29
C PRO A 81 -0.28 4.80 7.48
N CYS A 82 -1.09 4.84 6.41
CA CYS A 82 -1.22 3.76 5.44
C CYS A 82 -0.57 4.22 4.14
N ILE A 83 0.59 3.64 3.85
CA ILE A 83 1.51 4.11 2.81
C ILE A 83 1.51 3.11 1.65
N GLY A 84 1.03 3.54 0.49
CA GLY A 84 1.04 2.75 -0.73
C GLY A 84 2.37 2.89 -1.46
N ILE A 85 3.08 1.78 -1.67
CA ILE A 85 4.28 1.74 -2.52
C ILE A 85 3.84 1.28 -3.91
N VAL A 86 3.84 2.21 -4.86
CA VAL A 86 3.27 2.02 -6.19
C VAL A 86 4.32 2.30 -7.24
N ASN A 87 4.28 1.55 -8.33
CA ASN A 87 5.01 1.97 -9.52
C ASN A 87 4.24 3.12 -10.18
N TRP A 88 4.95 4.20 -10.49
CA TRP A 88 4.41 5.39 -11.16
C TRP A 88 3.62 4.95 -12.38
N HIS A 89 4.28 4.32 -13.35
CA HIS A 89 3.72 3.92 -14.63
C HIS A 89 2.70 2.77 -14.57
N ALA A 90 2.65 1.99 -13.48
CA ALA A 90 1.76 0.82 -13.37
C ALA A 90 0.38 1.11 -12.72
N THR A 91 0.17 2.30 -12.14
CA THR A 91 -1.00 2.59 -11.27
C THR A 91 -2.00 3.60 -11.81
N THR A 92 -1.88 3.93 -13.10
CA THR A 92 -2.84 4.79 -13.77
C THR A 92 -3.70 4.00 -14.73
N GLY A 93 -4.92 3.70 -14.32
CA GLY A 93 -5.99 3.24 -15.21
C GLY A 93 -6.39 4.22 -16.33
N SER A 94 -5.54 5.19 -16.67
CA SER A 94 -5.54 5.97 -17.90
C SER A 94 -4.28 6.85 -17.92
N ALA A 95 -3.61 6.99 -19.07
CA ALA A 95 -2.56 8.00 -19.26
C ALA A 95 -2.98 9.42 -18.81
N ILE A 96 -4.30 9.68 -18.74
CA ILE A 96 -4.91 10.91 -18.23
C ILE A 96 -4.56 11.19 -16.76
N ASN A 97 -4.41 10.17 -15.92
CA ASN A 97 -4.18 10.38 -14.49
C ASN A 97 -2.73 10.79 -14.19
N HIS A 98 -1.77 10.24 -14.95
CA HIS A 98 -0.38 10.72 -14.94
C HIS A 98 -0.31 12.18 -15.35
N ILE A 99 -0.93 12.49 -16.49
CA ILE A 99 -0.96 13.85 -17.03
C ILE A 99 -1.64 14.81 -16.04
N GLN A 100 -2.67 14.40 -15.31
CA GLN A 100 -3.29 15.23 -14.27
C GLN A 100 -2.35 15.52 -13.11
N LEU A 101 -1.66 14.49 -12.58
CA LEU A 101 -0.70 14.66 -11.49
C LEU A 101 0.50 15.52 -11.93
N GLU A 102 1.04 15.27 -13.12
CA GLU A 102 2.14 16.03 -13.72
C GLU A 102 1.75 17.47 -14.03
N ASN A 103 0.56 17.69 -14.62
CA ASN A 103 0.07 19.02 -14.92
C ASN A 103 -0.15 19.81 -13.63
N SER A 104 -0.76 19.22 -12.59
CA SER A 104 -0.90 19.87 -11.29
C SER A 104 0.45 20.22 -10.66
N TYR A 105 1.49 19.41 -10.88
CA TYR A 105 2.85 19.75 -10.47
C TYR A 105 3.44 20.90 -11.30
N ASN A 106 3.23 20.93 -12.61
CA ASN A 106 3.85 21.89 -13.52
C ASN A 106 3.13 23.27 -13.53
N THR A 107 1.81 23.33 -13.33
CA THR A 107 1.10 24.61 -13.21
C THR A 107 1.36 25.26 -11.85
N ARG A 108 2.10 26.38 -11.84
CA ARG A 108 2.33 27.23 -10.64
C ARG A 108 1.06 27.88 -10.06
N LYS A 109 -0.11 27.71 -10.66
CA LYS A 109 -1.36 28.32 -10.20
C LYS A 109 -2.20 27.27 -9.47
N SER A 110 -2.31 27.46 -8.16
CA SER A 110 -3.33 26.84 -7.33
C SER A 110 -4.70 27.01 -8.00
N THR A 111 -5.44 25.92 -8.22
CA THR A 111 -6.79 25.95 -8.80
C THR A 111 -7.88 26.28 -7.77
N THR A 112 -7.53 26.71 -6.56
CA THR A 112 -8.52 27.19 -5.59
C THR A 112 -9.07 28.56 -6.04
N PRO A 113 -10.40 28.79 -5.99
CA PRO A 113 -10.96 30.13 -6.13
C PRO A 113 -10.39 31.01 -5.01
N SER A 114 -9.56 31.96 -5.39
CA SER A 114 -8.92 32.92 -4.50
C SER A 114 -9.97 33.77 -3.79
N ASN A 115 -10.22 33.53 -2.51
CA ASN A 115 -10.82 34.51 -1.60
C ASN A 115 -10.23 34.48 -0.17
N THR A 116 -9.07 33.86 0.01
CA THR A 116 -8.29 34.00 1.23
C THR A 116 -6.83 34.17 0.86
N LYS A 117 -6.18 35.17 1.47
CA LYS A 117 -4.75 35.43 1.34
C LYS A 117 -3.99 34.23 1.91
N GLU A 118 -3.72 33.23 1.06
CA GLU A 118 -2.84 32.12 1.43
C GLU A 118 -1.43 32.65 1.58
N GLN A 119 -0.98 32.74 2.84
CA GLN A 119 0.41 32.92 3.17
C GLN A 119 1.24 31.83 2.47
N ASN A 120 2.32 32.26 1.81
CA ASN A 120 3.32 31.41 1.16
C ASN A 120 4.04 30.53 2.20
N ASP A 121 3.37 29.50 2.70
CA ASP A 121 4.03 28.38 3.36
C ASP A 121 4.57 27.46 2.29
N ASN A 122 5.88 27.57 1.99
CA ASN A 122 6.61 26.67 1.08
C ASN A 122 6.53 25.17 1.48
N ASN A 123 5.91 24.86 2.63
CA ASN A 123 5.70 23.51 3.17
C ASN A 123 4.26 22.99 3.00
N LYS A 124 3.30 23.76 2.48
CA LYS A 124 1.97 23.24 2.14
C LYS A 124 2.03 22.62 0.75
N GLY A 125 1.83 21.31 0.67
CA GLY A 125 1.76 20.58 -0.60
C GLY A 125 0.65 21.14 -1.52
N ARG A 126 0.79 20.93 -2.83
CA ARG A 126 -0.23 21.35 -3.81
C ARG A 126 -1.37 20.34 -3.84
N GLU A 127 -2.60 20.83 -3.86
CA GLU A 127 -3.77 20.00 -4.11
C GLU A 127 -3.83 19.61 -5.58
N CYS A 128 -4.10 18.33 -5.85
CA CYS A 128 -4.28 17.79 -7.20
C CYS A 128 -5.55 16.95 -7.24
N VAL A 129 -6.33 17.11 -8.31
CA VAL A 129 -7.53 16.29 -8.55
C VAL A 129 -7.12 15.01 -9.28
N TYR A 130 -7.19 13.88 -8.57
CA TYR A 130 -7.01 12.54 -9.14
C TYR A 130 -8.38 11.93 -9.45
N ARG A 131 -8.71 11.77 -10.74
CA ARG A 131 -9.99 11.17 -11.16
C ARG A 131 -9.83 9.68 -11.45
N THR A 132 -10.69 8.85 -10.89
CA THR A 132 -10.77 7.43 -11.22
C THR A 132 -11.92 7.20 -12.19
N ARG A 133 -11.67 6.42 -13.25
CA ARG A 133 -12.74 5.97 -14.17
C ARG A 133 -13.02 4.51 -13.85
N LYS A 134 -14.31 4.16 -13.73
CA LYS A 134 -14.70 2.74 -13.71
C LYS A 134 -14.43 2.15 -15.10
N PRO A 135 -13.82 0.96 -15.21
CA PRO A 135 -13.67 0.30 -16.51
C PRO A 135 -15.04 0.15 -17.17
N ALA A 136 -15.09 0.34 -18.49
CA ALA A 136 -16.30 0.09 -19.26
C ALA A 136 -16.43 -1.43 -19.48
N ASN A 137 -17.61 -1.99 -19.24
CA ASN A 137 -17.95 -3.42 -19.35
C ASN A 137 -17.14 -4.35 -18.43
N ASN A 138 -17.53 -5.62 -18.34
CA ASN A 138 -16.98 -6.67 -17.46
C ASN A 138 -15.48 -7.03 -17.70
N GLU A 139 -14.70 -6.16 -18.32
CA GLU A 139 -13.28 -6.35 -18.56
C GLU A 139 -12.46 -5.99 -17.32
N GLN A 140 -11.54 -6.88 -16.95
CA GLN A 140 -10.53 -6.59 -15.93
C GLN A 140 -9.65 -5.45 -16.44
N PRO A 141 -9.51 -4.33 -15.70
CA PRO A 141 -8.67 -3.25 -16.15
C PRO A 141 -7.22 -3.71 -16.20
N LEU A 142 -6.49 -3.31 -17.24
CA LEU A 142 -5.06 -3.60 -17.37
C LEU A 142 -4.26 -3.06 -16.17
N MET A 143 -4.77 -2.02 -15.51
CA MET A 143 -4.15 -1.30 -14.40
C MET A 143 -5.20 -0.83 -13.40
N TYR A 144 -4.87 -0.82 -12.11
CA TYR A 144 -5.77 -0.37 -11.06
C TYR A 144 -5.41 1.03 -10.58
N PRO A 145 -6.41 1.89 -10.28
CA PRO A 145 -6.14 3.22 -9.75
C PRO A 145 -5.54 3.16 -8.35
N LEU A 146 -5.02 4.28 -7.85
CA LEU A 146 -4.64 4.45 -6.45
C LEU A 146 -5.86 4.30 -5.53
N ASP A 147 -5.68 3.70 -4.36
CA ASP A 147 -6.72 3.58 -3.34
C ASP A 147 -6.86 4.87 -2.52
N HIS A 148 -8.02 5.51 -2.62
CA HIS A 148 -8.31 6.77 -1.92
C HIS A 148 -8.33 6.66 -0.38
N ASN A 149 -8.29 5.44 0.17
CA ASN A 149 -8.28 5.23 1.63
C ASN A 149 -6.87 5.23 2.23
N HIS A 150 -5.83 5.18 1.40
CA HIS A 150 -4.44 5.35 1.82
C HIS A 150 -4.17 6.81 2.18
N THR A 151 -3.23 7.02 3.09
CA THR A 151 -2.89 8.38 3.53
C THR A 151 -1.70 8.97 2.77
N HIS A 152 -0.80 8.11 2.28
CA HIS A 152 0.40 8.54 1.55
C HIS A 152 0.73 7.55 0.44
N PHE A 153 1.48 8.03 -0.56
CA PHE A 153 1.99 7.21 -1.65
C PHE A 153 3.49 7.46 -1.86
N LEU A 154 4.23 6.39 -2.09
CA LEU A 154 5.57 6.40 -2.65
C LEU A 154 5.47 5.87 -4.07
N MET A 155 5.68 6.77 -5.03
CA MET A 155 5.61 6.46 -6.45
C MET A 155 7.02 6.24 -6.98
N LEU A 156 7.30 5.04 -7.47
CA LEU A 156 8.59 4.68 -8.04
C LEU A 156 8.53 4.81 -9.54
N ASP A 157 9.43 5.61 -10.09
CA ASP A 157 9.70 5.64 -11.51
C ASP A 157 10.89 4.71 -11.83
N GLY A 158 10.64 3.71 -12.67
CA GLY A 158 11.67 2.79 -13.16
C GLY A 158 12.40 3.29 -14.40
N GLY A 159 12.06 4.48 -14.92
CA GLY A 159 12.65 5.04 -16.14
C GLY A 159 12.20 4.35 -17.43
N PHE A 160 11.14 3.55 -17.37
CA PHE A 160 10.57 2.91 -18.55
C PHE A 160 9.75 3.94 -19.33
N GLU A 161 10.38 4.52 -20.35
CA GLU A 161 9.65 5.35 -21.32
C GLU A 161 8.56 4.52 -22.00
N LYS A 162 7.50 5.20 -22.45
CA LYS A 162 6.49 4.58 -23.32
C LYS A 162 7.15 4.22 -24.64
N GLU A 163 7.72 3.01 -24.74
CA GLU A 163 8.08 2.49 -26.05
C GLU A 163 6.83 2.43 -26.93
N ASP A 164 7.06 2.85 -28.16
CA ASP A 164 6.15 3.10 -29.28
C ASP A 164 4.74 2.49 -29.16
N ASN A 165 3.71 3.28 -29.48
CA ASN A 165 2.27 2.98 -29.40
C ASN A 165 1.80 1.74 -30.22
N ARG A 166 2.71 0.93 -30.73
CA ARG A 166 2.50 -0.25 -31.59
C ARG A 166 2.63 -1.58 -30.84
N SER A 167 3.23 -1.60 -29.65
CA SER A 167 3.36 -2.81 -28.83
C SER A 167 2.13 -2.95 -27.93
N GLN A 168 1.18 -3.82 -28.31
CA GLN A 168 -0.10 -4.05 -27.61
C GLN A 168 0.00 -4.66 -26.20
N ARG A 169 1.21 -4.83 -25.66
CA ARG A 169 1.42 -5.15 -24.24
C ARG A 169 2.47 -4.21 -23.69
N PRO A 170 2.10 -3.27 -22.82
CA PRO A 170 3.12 -2.54 -22.12
C PRO A 170 3.86 -3.47 -21.16
N GLU A 171 5.18 -3.45 -21.24
CA GLU A 171 6.12 -4.22 -20.40
C GLU A 171 6.12 -3.81 -18.91
N TYR A 172 5.12 -3.03 -18.44
CA TYR A 172 4.96 -2.60 -17.04
C TYR A 172 4.66 -3.74 -16.06
N LEU A 173 4.48 -4.98 -16.57
CA LEU A 173 4.32 -6.21 -15.79
C LEU A 173 5.61 -7.05 -15.71
N ASN A 174 6.72 -6.57 -16.29
CA ASN A 174 7.99 -7.26 -16.22
C ASN A 174 8.48 -7.34 -14.76
N LEU A 175 9.16 -8.45 -14.41
CA LEU A 175 9.71 -8.73 -13.08
C LEU A 175 10.49 -7.55 -12.50
N SER A 176 11.15 -6.76 -13.36
CA SER A 176 11.88 -5.53 -13.01
C SER A 176 11.07 -4.51 -12.20
N HIS A 177 9.77 -4.35 -12.48
CA HIS A 177 8.92 -3.37 -11.79
C HIS A 177 8.58 -3.82 -10.37
N PHE A 178 8.30 -5.11 -10.22
CA PHE A 178 8.04 -5.71 -8.92
C PHE A 178 9.31 -5.75 -8.07
N GLU A 179 10.46 -6.09 -8.66
CA GLU A 179 11.76 -6.05 -8.00
C GLU A 179 12.09 -4.66 -7.46
N LEU A 180 11.79 -3.60 -8.22
CA LEU A 180 12.01 -2.23 -7.75
C LEU A 180 11.20 -1.91 -6.48
N ILE A 181 9.92 -2.30 -6.46
CA ILE A 181 9.05 -2.15 -5.27
C ILE A 181 9.57 -3.00 -4.11
N LEU A 182 9.94 -4.25 -4.38
CA LEU A 182 10.47 -5.18 -3.39
C LEU A 182 11.76 -4.65 -2.75
N ASN A 183 12.69 -4.15 -3.58
CA ASN A 183 13.96 -3.55 -3.17
C ASN A 183 13.75 -2.26 -2.35
N LEU A 184 12.82 -1.39 -2.76
CA LEU A 184 12.53 -0.20 -1.96
C LEU A 184 11.92 -0.57 -0.60
N ARG A 185 10.96 -1.51 -0.58
CA ARG A 185 10.35 -1.98 0.67
C ARG A 185 11.41 -2.56 1.59
N ALA A 186 12.23 -3.48 1.07
CA ALA A 186 13.38 -4.04 1.74
C ALA A 186 14.29 -2.97 2.36
N LYS A 187 14.59 -1.92 1.60
CA LYS A 187 15.45 -0.82 2.07
C LYS A 187 14.77 0.00 3.17
N ILE A 188 13.48 0.31 3.02
CA ILE A 188 12.68 0.97 4.06
C ILE A 188 12.70 0.16 5.35
N GLU A 189 12.53 -1.16 5.26
CA GLU A 189 12.55 -2.06 6.41
C GLU A 189 13.94 -2.08 7.08
N GLU A 190 15.00 -2.17 6.30
CA GLU A 190 16.38 -2.12 6.81
C GLU A 190 16.68 -0.80 7.54
N GLU A 191 16.35 0.34 6.93
CA GLU A 191 16.56 1.65 7.55
C GLU A 191 15.66 1.86 8.78
N SER A 192 14.45 1.31 8.78
CA SER A 192 13.56 1.38 9.93
C SER A 192 14.11 0.63 11.13
N ARG A 193 14.86 -0.46 10.92
CA ARG A 193 15.54 -1.20 12.00
C ARG A 193 16.70 -0.42 12.64
N LYS A 194 17.18 0.66 12.02
CA LYS A 194 18.19 1.56 12.61
C LYS A 194 17.54 2.63 13.50
N ILE A 195 16.23 2.77 13.43
CA ILE A 195 15.47 3.74 14.22
C ILE A 195 14.95 3.03 15.47
N THR A 196 15.08 3.70 16.61
CA THR A 196 14.56 3.23 17.89
C THR A 196 13.21 3.89 18.17
N SER A 197 12.23 3.10 18.59
CA SER A 197 10.95 3.63 19.08
C SER A 197 11.18 4.49 20.31
N GLN A 198 10.59 5.68 20.34
CA GLN A 198 10.66 6.59 21.50
C GLN A 198 10.00 5.99 22.75
N ARG A 199 9.01 5.09 22.57
CA ARG A 199 8.23 4.52 23.67
C ARG A 199 8.90 3.29 24.28
N SER A 200 9.33 2.35 23.45
CA SER A 200 9.92 1.09 23.93
C SER A 200 11.44 1.15 24.08
N LYS A 201 12.11 2.16 23.52
CA LYS A 201 13.58 2.24 23.39
C LYS A 201 14.20 1.04 22.66
N ASN A 202 13.38 0.28 21.94
CA ASN A 202 13.82 -0.84 21.12
C ASN A 202 13.79 -0.47 19.63
N VAL A 203 14.55 -1.21 18.83
CA VAL A 203 14.47 -1.18 17.38
C VAL A 203 13.02 -1.39 16.93
N ILE A 204 12.57 -0.64 15.93
CA ILE A 204 11.21 -0.77 15.41
C ILE A 204 11.04 -2.19 14.81
N PRO A 205 10.14 -3.02 15.38
CA PRO A 205 9.83 -4.33 14.82
C PRO A 205 9.07 -4.17 13.50
N ILE A 206 9.25 -5.16 12.62
CA ILE A 206 8.61 -5.23 11.31
C ILE A 206 7.98 -6.60 11.20
N VAL A 207 6.72 -6.65 10.77
CA VAL A 207 6.03 -7.89 10.45
C VAL A 207 5.50 -7.82 9.02
N GLN A 208 5.66 -8.90 8.28
CA GLN A 208 5.10 -9.07 6.95
C GLN A 208 3.83 -9.91 7.06
N ILE A 209 2.73 -9.45 6.47
CA ILE A 209 1.48 -10.20 6.31
C ILE A 209 1.31 -10.50 4.83
N LEU A 210 1.18 -11.79 4.50
CA LEU A 210 0.95 -12.27 3.14
C LEU A 210 -0.44 -12.91 3.04
N ILE A 211 -1.29 -12.40 2.16
CA ILE A 211 -2.67 -12.89 2.02
C ILE A 211 -2.91 -13.36 0.60
N ASN A 212 -2.98 -14.68 0.44
CA ASN A 212 -3.04 -15.32 -0.88
C ASN A 212 -1.98 -14.75 -1.86
N GLY A 213 -2.11 -15.07 -3.14
CA GLY A 213 -1.34 -14.45 -4.21
C GLY A 213 -0.54 -15.45 -5.04
N GLY A 214 0.34 -14.90 -5.88
CA GLY A 214 1.08 -15.64 -6.90
C GLY A 214 2.60 -15.53 -6.71
N PRO A 215 3.39 -15.68 -7.79
CA PRO A 215 4.85 -15.65 -7.74
C PRO A 215 5.43 -14.42 -7.03
N SER A 216 4.86 -13.23 -7.22
CA SER A 216 5.29 -12.01 -6.53
C SER A 216 5.14 -12.07 -5.01
N THR A 217 4.08 -12.72 -4.51
CA THR A 217 3.92 -12.94 -3.06
C THR A 217 5.00 -13.88 -2.53
N ILE A 218 5.36 -14.92 -3.30
CA ILE A 218 6.43 -15.86 -2.93
C ILE A 218 7.78 -15.16 -2.91
N LEU A 219 8.08 -14.30 -3.89
CA LEU A 219 9.30 -13.49 -3.87
C LEU A 219 9.33 -12.57 -2.64
N THR A 220 8.20 -11.94 -2.29
CA THR A 220 8.08 -11.15 -1.04
C THR A 220 8.34 -12.01 0.20
N PHE A 221 7.83 -13.25 0.22
CA PHE A 221 8.06 -14.20 1.31
C PHE A 221 9.55 -14.56 1.43
N CYS A 222 10.19 -14.99 0.34
CA CYS A 222 11.60 -15.35 0.32
C CYS A 222 12.48 -14.18 0.80
N GLU A 223 12.16 -12.98 0.33
CA GLU A 223 12.86 -11.76 0.69
C GLU A 223 12.71 -11.39 2.18
N ALA A 224 11.50 -11.52 2.73
CA ALA A 224 11.23 -11.29 4.15
C ALA A 224 11.95 -12.31 5.04
N ILE A 225 11.90 -13.60 4.68
CA ILE A 225 12.60 -14.67 5.39
C ILE A 225 14.11 -14.48 5.34
N GLY A 226 14.67 -14.13 4.17
CA GLY A 226 16.09 -13.83 4.00
C GLY A 226 16.57 -12.70 4.93
N ARG A 227 15.69 -11.74 5.24
CA ARG A 227 15.97 -10.65 6.18
C ARG A 227 15.56 -10.91 7.63
N LYS A 228 15.12 -12.12 7.96
CA LYS A 228 14.63 -12.49 9.30
C LYS A 228 13.47 -11.57 9.74
N THR A 229 12.64 -11.12 8.80
CA THR A 229 11.37 -10.45 9.08
C THR A 229 10.31 -11.52 9.35
N PRO A 230 9.66 -11.53 10.54
CA PRO A 230 8.54 -12.43 10.81
C PRO A 230 7.45 -12.30 9.76
N VAL A 231 6.94 -13.44 9.27
CA VAL A 231 5.90 -13.47 8.23
C VAL A 231 4.67 -14.23 8.69
N LEU A 232 3.52 -13.55 8.69
CA LEU A 232 2.21 -14.15 8.84
C LEU A 232 1.63 -14.47 7.46
N VAL A 233 1.48 -15.75 7.15
CA VAL A 233 0.87 -16.21 5.90
C VAL A 233 -0.59 -16.59 6.15
N ILE A 234 -1.50 -15.90 5.48
CA ILE A 234 -2.93 -16.20 5.45
C ILE A 234 -3.23 -16.80 4.07
N HIS A 235 -3.28 -18.13 4.01
CA HIS A 235 -3.71 -18.85 2.81
C HIS A 235 -5.12 -19.38 3.02
N VAL A 236 -6.02 -19.09 2.07
CA VAL A 236 -7.41 -19.54 2.16
C VAL A 236 -7.77 -20.28 0.89
N ARG A 237 -8.03 -21.59 1.04
CA ARG A 237 -8.72 -22.44 0.07
C ARG A 237 -10.02 -22.89 0.71
N GLU A 238 -11.10 -22.94 -0.05
CA GLU A 238 -12.39 -23.48 0.42
C GLU A 238 -12.30 -24.96 0.81
N TYR A 239 -11.28 -25.68 0.33
CA TYR A 239 -10.98 -27.05 0.75
C TYR A 239 -9.45 -27.25 0.83
N ILE A 240 -9.00 -27.76 1.97
CA ILE A 240 -7.62 -28.17 2.30
C ILE A 240 -6.68 -27.01 2.67
N GLY A 241 -6.40 -26.90 3.97
CA GLY A 241 -5.37 -26.04 4.52
C GLY A 241 -3.98 -26.42 3.98
N ILE A 242 -3.24 -25.42 3.54
CA ILE A 242 -1.80 -25.56 3.30
C ILE A 242 -1.09 -24.53 4.17
N LEU A 243 -0.37 -25.10 5.13
CA LEU A 243 0.48 -24.49 6.14
C LEU A 243 1.85 -24.21 5.50
N VAL A 244 2.29 -22.95 5.50
CA VAL A 244 3.73 -22.64 5.49
C VAL A 244 3.95 -21.58 6.56
N SER A 245 4.14 -22.05 7.79
CA SER A 245 4.66 -21.25 8.90
C SER A 245 6.16 -21.47 8.97
N VAL A 246 6.94 -20.43 8.66
CA VAL A 246 8.36 -20.40 9.00
C VAL A 246 8.60 -19.15 9.84
N ASN A 247 8.77 -19.39 11.14
CA ASN A 247 9.14 -18.46 12.21
C ASN A 247 8.08 -17.45 12.70
N HIS A 248 7.39 -17.93 13.75
CA HIS A 248 6.68 -17.23 14.83
C HIS A 248 5.37 -16.48 14.53
N ILE A 249 4.31 -17.02 15.17
CA ILE A 249 2.91 -16.58 15.33
C ILE A 249 1.95 -17.20 14.29
N VAL A 250 1.39 -18.34 14.69
CA VAL A 250 0.22 -18.97 14.07
C VAL A 250 -1.01 -18.48 14.83
N LEU A 251 -1.86 -17.69 14.19
CA LEU A 251 -3.21 -17.43 14.69
C LEU A 251 -4.15 -18.43 14.04
N HIS A 252 -4.63 -19.39 14.84
CA HIS A 252 -5.71 -20.28 14.46
C HIS A 252 -7.02 -19.51 14.51
N VAL A 253 -7.67 -19.33 13.36
CA VAL A 253 -9.09 -18.98 13.30
C VAL A 253 -9.80 -20.24 12.82
N PHE A 254 -10.48 -20.91 13.75
CA PHE A 254 -11.35 -22.06 13.48
C PHE A 254 -12.67 -21.60 12.86
#